data_AF-A0A8E2VK81-F1
#
_entry.id   AF-A0A8E2VK81-F1
#
_cell.length_a   1.000
_cell.length_b   1.000
_cell.length_c   1.000
_cell.angle_alpha   90.00
_cell.angle_beta   90.00
_cell.angle_gamma   90.00
#
_symmetry.space_group_name_H-M   'P 1'
#
loop_
_entity.id
_entity.type
_entity.pdbx_description
1 polymer ?
#
loop_
_entity_poly.entity_id
_entity_poly.type
_entity_poly.pdbx_seq_one_letter_code
_entity_poly.pdbx_strand_id
1 'polypeptide(L)'
;MSDSWEILPESGLGPLRFGMSEAEARPIAQPLYGEIEAEGPAGLQSNDEVYRVLLETMGEEAAREAIGTLEKSGVDLQPSRRINFVSGLMLDFVEDGLDSIMCHSAAFPLHVGNKPFFGVDPLPAPRQLQQLNGEPPFVKGPDCYFSNIEVTAFECLLLMPGVGFRATREGTEEAGQKTIGWQRKQRTPPEDLTGHVRLDLAT
;
A
#
# COMPACT_ATOMS: atom_id res chain seq x y z
N MET A 1 15.58 -17.94 8.75
CA MET A 1 14.75 -16.77 9.10
C MET A 1 13.31 -17.24 8.99
N SER A 2 12.38 -16.81 9.84
CA SER A 2 10.99 -17.21 9.61
C SER A 2 10.50 -16.42 8.40
N ASP A 3 10.00 -17.11 7.38
CA ASP A 3 9.45 -16.50 6.17
C ASP A 3 8.14 -15.74 6.45
N SER A 4 7.83 -15.45 7.72
CA SER A 4 6.61 -14.79 8.18
C SER A 4 6.51 -13.34 7.69
N TRP A 5 7.64 -12.71 7.41
CA TRP A 5 7.75 -11.32 6.96
C TRP A 5 8.13 -11.19 5.47
N GLU A 6 8.01 -12.27 4.70
CA GLU A 6 8.19 -12.26 3.24
C GLU A 6 6.98 -11.62 2.54
N ILE A 7 7.24 -10.56 1.78
CA ILE A 7 6.27 -9.96 0.86
C ILE A 7 6.04 -10.94 -0.29
N LEU A 8 4.79 -11.36 -0.48
CA LEU A 8 4.37 -12.21 -1.58
C LEU A 8 3.33 -11.44 -2.41
N PRO A 9 3.73 -10.63 -3.41
CA PRO A 9 2.85 -9.65 -4.05
C PRO A 9 1.50 -10.19 -4.52
N GLU A 10 1.46 -11.38 -5.10
CA GLU A 10 0.22 -11.99 -5.61
C GLU A 10 -0.50 -12.88 -4.57
N SER A 11 0.10 -13.10 -3.39
CA SER A 11 -0.38 -14.11 -2.44
C SER A 11 -0.66 -13.59 -1.03
N GLY A 12 0.07 -12.57 -0.54
CA GLY A 12 -0.09 -12.01 0.80
C GLY A 12 1.24 -11.70 1.51
N LEU A 13 1.35 -12.03 2.80
CA LEU A 13 2.52 -11.79 3.66
C LEU A 13 2.83 -13.07 4.45
N GLY A 14 4.00 -13.68 4.23
CA GLY A 14 4.42 -14.87 4.96
C GLY A 14 3.37 -16.00 4.97
N PRO A 15 2.70 -16.34 6.09
CA PRO A 15 1.56 -17.26 6.13
C PRO A 15 0.18 -16.62 5.85
N LEU A 16 0.04 -15.30 5.91
CA LEU A 16 -1.22 -14.62 5.56
C LEU A 16 -1.45 -14.69 4.06
N ARG A 17 -2.68 -15.05 3.66
CA ARG A 17 -3.07 -15.14 2.26
C ARG A 17 -4.22 -14.20 1.95
N PHE A 18 -4.17 -13.57 0.79
CA PHE A 18 -5.31 -12.84 0.27
C PHE A 18 -6.55 -13.73 0.16
N GLY A 19 -7.71 -13.17 0.49
CA GLY A 19 -8.98 -13.88 0.58
C GLY A 19 -9.22 -14.63 1.90
N MET A 20 -8.24 -14.72 2.81
CA MET A 20 -8.51 -15.19 4.17
C MET A 20 -9.49 -14.25 4.85
N SER A 21 -10.50 -14.81 5.51
CA SER A 21 -11.37 -14.04 6.38
C SER A 21 -10.63 -13.50 7.60
N GLU A 22 -11.20 -12.50 8.25
CA GLU A 22 -10.65 -11.96 9.49
C GLU A 22 -10.46 -13.06 10.56
N ALA A 23 -11.43 -13.98 10.65
CA ALA A 23 -11.40 -15.09 11.59
C ALA A 23 -10.26 -16.08 11.32
N GLU A 24 -9.84 -16.21 10.06
CA GLU A 24 -8.69 -17.05 9.65
C GLU A 24 -7.36 -16.30 9.81
N ALA A 25 -7.31 -15.03 9.40
CA ALA A 25 -6.10 -14.22 9.40
C ALA A 25 -5.65 -13.83 10.81
N ARG A 26 -6.58 -13.42 11.69
CA ARG A 26 -6.28 -12.92 13.04
C ARG A 26 -5.47 -13.91 13.92
N PRO A 27 -5.85 -15.20 14.06
CA PRO A 27 -5.08 -16.14 14.89
C PRO A 27 -3.69 -16.45 14.32
N ILE A 28 -3.47 -16.24 13.02
CA ILE A 28 -2.14 -16.33 12.39
C ILE A 28 -1.35 -15.05 12.65
N ALA A 29 -2.00 -13.89 12.50
CA ALA A 29 -1.35 -12.59 12.51
C ALA A 29 -0.85 -12.19 13.90
N GLN A 30 -1.70 -12.27 14.93
CA GLN A 30 -1.35 -11.82 16.28
C GLN A 30 -0.06 -12.45 16.86
N PRO A 31 0.16 -13.78 16.80
CA PRO A 31 1.39 -14.36 17.33
C PRO A 31 2.65 -14.02 16.52
N LEU A 32 2.52 -13.60 15.26
CA LEU A 32 3.65 -13.33 14.37
C LEU A 32 4.00 -11.85 14.24
N TYR A 33 2.98 -10.99 14.24
CA TYR A 33 3.06 -9.55 13.99
C TYR A 33 2.69 -8.72 15.22
N GLY A 34 2.38 -9.36 16.35
CA GLY A 34 2.19 -8.68 17.63
C GLY A 34 0.76 -8.22 17.89
N GLU A 35 0.65 -7.27 18.82
CA GLU A 35 -0.64 -6.80 19.32
C GLU A 35 -1.35 -5.88 18.32
N ILE A 36 -2.68 -5.89 18.38
CA ILE A 36 -3.52 -4.99 17.60
C ILE A 36 -3.54 -3.64 18.30
N GLU A 37 -3.11 -2.61 17.59
CA GLU A 37 -3.12 -1.22 18.04
C GLU A 37 -4.52 -0.61 17.87
N ALA A 38 -5.15 -0.85 16.72
CA ALA A 38 -6.46 -0.31 16.38
C ALA A 38 -7.18 -1.20 15.37
N GLU A 39 -8.50 -1.18 15.37
CA GLU A 39 -9.33 -1.84 14.37
C GLU A 39 -10.66 -1.11 14.19
N GLY A 40 -11.24 -1.20 13.00
CA GLY A 40 -12.53 -0.57 12.70
C GLY A 40 -12.81 -0.45 11.20
N PRO A 41 -13.88 0.27 10.82
CA PRO A 41 -14.13 0.66 9.45
C PRO A 41 -12.89 1.32 8.81
N ALA A 42 -12.51 0.87 7.62
CA ALA A 42 -11.48 1.54 6.83
C ALA A 42 -12.16 2.64 6.00
N GLY A 43 -11.91 3.91 6.36
CA GLY A 43 -12.50 5.06 5.68
C GLY A 43 -14.01 5.21 5.86
N LEU A 44 -14.61 6.09 5.05
CA LEU A 44 -16.05 6.34 5.01
C LEU A 44 -16.69 5.25 4.14
N GLN A 45 -17.78 4.65 4.61
CA GLN A 45 -18.33 3.42 4.05
C GLN A 45 -19.55 3.65 3.15
N SER A 46 -19.91 4.91 2.89
CA SER A 46 -21.02 5.25 2.00
C SER A 46 -20.90 6.66 1.44
N ASN A 47 -21.52 6.89 0.27
CA ASN A 47 -21.70 8.23 -0.28
C ASN A 47 -22.39 9.17 0.70
N ASP A 48 -23.30 8.67 1.55
CA ASP A 48 -24.00 9.48 2.56
C ASP A 48 -23.06 9.93 3.69
N GLU A 49 -22.17 9.06 4.14
CA GLU A 49 -21.13 9.42 5.11
C GLU A 49 -20.12 10.41 4.52
N VAL A 50 -19.67 10.15 3.29
CA VAL A 50 -18.79 11.07 2.54
C VAL A 50 -19.48 12.42 2.36
N TYR A 51 -20.74 12.44 1.93
CA TYR A 51 -21.50 13.66 1.73
C TYR A 51 -21.66 14.45 3.02
N ARG A 52 -21.93 13.80 4.15
CA ARG A 52 -22.06 14.46 5.45
C ARG A 52 -20.76 15.13 5.88
N VAL A 53 -19.63 14.43 5.75
CA VAL A 53 -18.30 14.99 6.07
C VAL A 53 -17.99 16.17 5.14
N LEU A 54 -18.23 16.02 3.83
CA LEU A 54 -18.01 17.12 2.88
C LEU A 54 -18.94 18.30 3.16
N LEU A 55 -20.21 18.07 3.49
CA LEU A 55 -21.17 19.11 3.84
C LEU A 55 -20.67 19.94 5.04
N GLU A 56 -20.15 19.27 6.07
CA GLU A 56 -19.59 19.92 7.26
C GLU A 56 -18.30 20.72 6.96
N THR A 57 -17.51 20.28 5.98
CA THR A 57 -16.18 20.85 5.71
C THR A 57 -16.18 21.94 4.64
N MET A 58 -17.00 21.79 3.59
CA MET A 58 -16.97 22.62 2.38
C MET A 58 -18.33 23.19 1.95
N GLY A 59 -19.42 22.86 2.65
CA GLY A 59 -20.76 23.35 2.34
C GLY A 59 -21.48 22.57 1.24
N GLU A 60 -22.78 22.83 1.09
CA GLU A 60 -23.70 21.96 0.33
C GLU A 60 -23.39 21.84 -1.17
N GLU A 61 -23.09 22.96 -1.83
CA GLU A 61 -22.86 22.99 -3.28
C GLU A 61 -21.58 22.20 -3.66
N ALA A 62 -20.48 22.46 -2.94
CA ALA A 62 -19.21 21.76 -3.13
C ALA A 62 -19.32 20.26 -2.77
N ALA A 63 -20.06 19.91 -1.71
CA ALA A 63 -20.29 18.53 -1.32
C ALA A 63 -21.07 17.74 -2.40
N ARG A 64 -22.08 18.36 -3.02
CA ARG A 64 -22.84 17.75 -4.13
C ARG A 64 -21.99 17.53 -5.38
N GLU A 65 -21.14 18.50 -5.73
CA GLU A 65 -20.22 18.38 -6.86
C GLU A 65 -19.18 17.26 -6.63
N ALA A 66 -18.63 17.19 -5.41
CA ALA A 66 -17.66 16.17 -5.03
C ALA A 66 -18.25 14.75 -5.07
N ILE A 67 -19.47 14.54 -4.54
CA ILE A 67 -20.16 13.25 -4.66
C ILE A 67 -20.44 12.91 -6.11
N GLY A 68 -20.95 13.85 -6.91
CA GLY A 68 -21.19 13.61 -8.33
C GLY A 68 -19.91 13.29 -9.11
N THR A 69 -18.74 13.72 -8.63
CA THR A 69 -17.43 13.36 -9.19
C THR A 69 -17.00 11.96 -8.74
N LEU A 70 -17.19 11.60 -7.47
CA LEU A 70 -16.94 10.26 -6.94
C LEU A 70 -17.79 9.19 -7.62
N GLU A 71 -19.06 9.49 -7.89
CA GLU A 71 -19.95 8.59 -8.62
C GLU A 71 -19.49 8.39 -10.08
N LYS A 72 -18.98 9.44 -10.72
CA LYS A 72 -18.47 9.37 -12.10
C LYS A 72 -17.11 8.71 -12.20
N SER A 73 -16.27 8.78 -11.16
CA SER A 73 -14.97 8.12 -11.15
C SER A 73 -15.09 6.61 -10.98
N GLY A 74 -16.27 6.09 -10.64
CA GLY A 74 -16.49 4.66 -10.44
C GLY A 74 -15.69 4.10 -9.27
N VAL A 75 -15.34 4.95 -8.29
CA VAL A 75 -14.65 4.54 -7.06
C VAL A 75 -15.59 3.63 -6.28
N ASP A 76 -15.15 2.41 -6.03
CA ASP A 76 -15.92 1.46 -5.25
C ASP A 76 -15.72 1.73 -3.76
N LEU A 77 -16.73 2.30 -3.11
CA LEU A 77 -16.74 2.57 -1.67
C LEU A 77 -17.22 1.34 -0.89
N GLN A 78 -16.67 0.17 -1.21
CA GLN A 78 -17.06 -1.05 -0.51
C GLN A 78 -16.78 -0.91 0.99
N PRO A 79 -17.72 -1.34 1.85
CA PRO A 79 -17.47 -1.44 3.28
C PRO A 79 -16.23 -2.31 3.49
N SER A 80 -15.22 -1.70 4.11
CA SER A 80 -13.96 -2.35 4.39
C SER A 80 -13.60 -2.20 5.85
N ARG A 81 -12.87 -3.17 6.39
CA ARG A 81 -12.45 -3.19 7.79
C ARG A 81 -10.93 -3.24 7.84
N ARG A 82 -10.34 -2.40 8.68
CA ARG A 82 -8.89 -2.31 8.89
C ARG A 82 -8.51 -2.86 10.25
N ILE A 83 -7.40 -3.57 10.30
CA ILE A 83 -6.69 -3.94 11.53
C ILE A 83 -5.27 -3.41 11.44
N ASN A 84 -4.87 -2.60 12.42
CA ASN A 84 -3.52 -2.07 12.59
C ASN A 84 -2.83 -2.81 13.72
N PHE A 85 -1.60 -3.23 13.48
CA PHE A 85 -0.73 -3.87 14.47
C PHE A 85 0.35 -2.92 14.93
N VAL A 86 0.78 -3.04 16.19
CA VAL A 86 1.89 -2.25 16.75
C VAL A 86 3.20 -2.45 15.97
N SER A 87 3.35 -3.59 15.29
CA SER A 87 4.48 -3.84 14.38
C SER A 87 4.46 -3.01 13.11
N GLY A 88 3.43 -2.21 12.88
CA GLY A 88 3.24 -1.45 11.65
C GLY A 88 2.74 -2.22 10.45
N LEU A 89 2.14 -3.38 10.69
CA LEU A 89 1.33 -4.10 9.72
C LEU A 89 -0.09 -3.55 9.75
N MET A 90 -0.67 -3.32 8.58
CA MET A 90 -2.07 -2.99 8.38
C MET A 90 -2.69 -4.00 7.42
N LEU A 91 -3.86 -4.51 7.79
CA LEU A 91 -4.64 -5.46 7.00
C LEU A 91 -6.01 -4.83 6.69
N ASP A 92 -6.35 -4.75 5.40
CA ASP A 92 -7.68 -4.34 4.95
C ASP A 92 -8.48 -5.55 4.45
N PHE A 93 -9.69 -5.68 4.96
CA PHE A 93 -10.65 -6.70 4.60
C PHE A 93 -11.80 -6.07 3.81
N VAL A 94 -12.13 -6.67 2.67
CA VAL A 94 -13.21 -6.28 1.77
C VAL A 94 -14.04 -7.52 1.46
N GLU A 95 -15.38 -7.43 1.52
CA GLU A 95 -16.28 -8.58 1.32
C GLU A 95 -15.88 -9.82 2.17
N ASP A 96 -15.49 -9.59 3.42
CA ASP A 96 -15.01 -10.59 4.38
C ASP A 96 -13.71 -11.33 3.99
N GLY A 97 -12.92 -10.82 3.05
CA GLY A 97 -11.62 -11.38 2.69
C GLY A 97 -10.49 -10.35 2.79
N LEU A 98 -9.30 -10.79 3.21
CA LEU A 98 -8.08 -9.99 3.19
C LEU A 98 -7.82 -9.55 1.75
N ASP A 99 -7.85 -8.25 1.51
CA ASP A 99 -7.74 -7.66 0.18
C ASP A 99 -6.46 -6.85 0.01
N SER A 100 -6.07 -6.09 1.04
CA SER A 100 -4.88 -5.26 1.01
C SER A 100 -4.01 -5.50 2.24
N ILE A 101 -2.69 -5.43 2.05
CA ILE A 101 -1.69 -5.44 3.09
C ILE A 101 -0.84 -4.19 2.93
N MET A 102 -0.62 -3.47 4.02
CA MET A 102 0.28 -2.34 4.06
C MET A 102 1.23 -2.46 5.25
N CYS A 103 2.49 -2.12 5.05
CA CYS A 103 3.50 -2.12 6.09
C CYS A 103 4.21 -0.78 6.11
N HIS A 104 4.31 -0.14 7.28
CA HIS A 104 5.19 1.01 7.49
C HIS A 104 6.54 0.57 8.07
N SER A 105 7.48 1.50 8.23
CA SER A 105 8.87 1.15 8.54
C SER A 105 9.14 0.47 9.89
N ALA A 106 8.16 0.39 10.80
CA ALA A 106 8.27 -0.41 12.03
C ALA A 106 8.11 -1.92 11.76
N ALA A 107 7.62 -2.31 10.58
CA ALA A 107 7.44 -3.68 10.14
C ALA A 107 8.79 -4.35 9.92
N PHE A 108 9.30 -5.00 10.96
CA PHE A 108 10.59 -5.67 10.95
C PHE A 108 10.47 -7.15 11.31
N PRO A 109 11.16 -8.06 10.60
CA PRO A 109 12.07 -7.82 9.47
C PRO A 109 11.41 -7.95 8.09
N LEU A 110 10.56 -7.02 7.64
CA LEU A 110 9.92 -7.08 6.31
C LEU A 110 10.95 -7.23 5.18
N HIS A 111 10.75 -8.23 4.31
CA HIS A 111 11.67 -8.52 3.22
C HIS A 111 10.95 -8.99 1.95
N VAL A 112 11.63 -8.87 0.82
CA VAL A 112 11.22 -9.48 -0.46
C VAL A 112 12.38 -10.34 -0.95
N GLY A 113 12.16 -11.65 -1.04
CA GLY A 113 13.24 -12.64 -1.02
C GLY A 113 14.17 -12.39 0.17
N ASN A 114 15.49 -12.47 -0.07
CA ASN A 114 16.49 -12.22 0.98
C ASN A 114 16.87 -10.73 1.12
N LYS A 115 16.03 -9.79 0.66
CA LYS A 115 16.32 -8.34 0.66
C LYS A 115 15.42 -7.61 1.66
N PRO A 116 15.97 -7.04 2.74
CA PRO A 116 15.20 -6.19 3.65
C PRO A 116 14.58 -5.02 2.88
N PHE A 117 13.30 -4.75 3.14
CA PHE A 117 12.59 -3.65 2.48
C PHE A 117 12.95 -2.31 3.13
N PHE A 118 12.79 -2.20 4.45
CA PHE A 118 13.18 -1.04 5.25
C PHE A 118 14.64 -1.15 5.73
N GLY A 119 15.57 -1.22 4.78
CA GLY A 119 17.00 -1.41 5.04
C GLY A 119 17.85 -0.15 4.91
N VAL A 120 19.11 -0.25 5.36
CA VAL A 120 20.15 0.78 5.16
C VAL A 120 20.47 1.00 3.68
N ASP A 121 20.43 -0.09 2.90
CA ASP A 121 20.47 -0.03 1.45
C ASP A 121 19.03 -0.24 0.91
N PRO A 122 18.36 0.83 0.47
CA PRO A 122 16.96 0.80 0.04
C PRO A 122 16.75 0.32 -1.41
N LEU A 123 17.80 0.11 -2.23
CA LEU A 123 17.65 -0.29 -3.64
C LEU A 123 17.42 -1.78 -3.92
N PRO A 124 18.02 -2.72 -3.18
CA PRO A 124 17.89 -4.14 -3.48
C PRO A 124 16.44 -4.66 -3.47
N ALA A 125 15.59 -4.17 -2.57
CA ALA A 125 14.20 -4.61 -2.48
C ALA A 125 13.33 -4.08 -3.64
N PRO A 126 13.32 -2.78 -3.99
CA PRO A 126 12.69 -2.28 -5.22
C PRO A 126 13.19 -2.96 -6.50
N ARG A 127 14.48 -3.27 -6.60
CA ARG A 127 15.03 -4.06 -7.72
C ARG A 127 14.45 -5.47 -7.78
N GLN A 128 14.31 -6.13 -6.63
CA GLN A 128 13.68 -7.44 -6.54
C GLN A 128 12.19 -7.38 -6.94
N LEU A 129 11.48 -6.34 -6.52
CA LEU A 129 10.10 -6.10 -6.96
C LEU A 129 10.01 -5.84 -8.47
N GLN A 130 10.95 -5.09 -9.06
CA GLN A 130 11.00 -4.91 -10.52
C GLN A 130 11.16 -6.25 -11.25
N GLN A 131 12.00 -7.16 -10.73
CA GLN A 131 12.17 -8.49 -11.31
C GLN A 131 10.88 -9.31 -11.24
N LEU A 132 10.17 -9.26 -10.12
CA LEU A 132 8.87 -9.92 -9.96
C LEU A 132 7.81 -9.29 -10.86
N ASN A 133 7.85 -7.96 -11.03
CA ASN A 133 6.94 -7.20 -11.89
C ASN A 133 7.17 -7.48 -13.39
N GLY A 134 8.38 -7.88 -13.79
CA GLY A 134 8.74 -8.17 -15.19
C GLY A 134 8.96 -6.93 -16.08
N GLU A 135 8.69 -5.73 -15.58
CA GLU A 135 8.96 -4.46 -16.27
C GLU A 135 9.33 -3.35 -15.27
N PRO A 136 9.97 -2.25 -15.72
CA PRO A 136 10.27 -1.10 -14.88
C PRO A 136 9.01 -0.52 -14.19
N PRO A 137 9.09 -0.13 -12.90
CA PRO A 137 7.98 0.51 -12.23
C PRO A 137 7.67 1.89 -12.83
N PHE A 138 6.44 2.33 -12.59
CA PHE A 138 6.01 3.70 -12.78
C PHE A 138 6.35 4.53 -11.54
N VAL A 139 6.99 5.68 -11.74
CA VAL A 139 7.46 6.55 -10.65
C VAL A 139 6.82 7.92 -10.77
N LYS A 140 6.29 8.44 -9.67
CA LYS A 140 5.77 9.81 -9.56
C LYS A 140 6.16 10.39 -8.21
N GLY A 141 6.91 11.48 -8.22
CA GLY A 141 7.53 11.99 -7.00
C GLY A 141 8.43 10.91 -6.38
N PRO A 142 8.24 10.56 -5.09
CA PRO A 142 9.06 9.55 -4.45
C PRO A 142 8.47 8.12 -4.45
N ASP A 143 7.31 7.96 -5.09
CA ASP A 143 6.53 6.72 -5.05
C ASP A 143 6.79 5.86 -6.29
N CYS A 144 6.79 4.55 -6.10
CA CYS A 144 7.01 3.54 -7.14
C CYS A 144 5.83 2.59 -7.20
N TYR A 145 5.26 2.42 -8.40
CA TYR A 145 4.16 1.51 -8.68
C TYR A 145 4.61 0.38 -9.60
N PHE A 146 4.46 -0.86 -9.12
CA PHE A 146 4.75 -2.09 -9.83
C PHE A 146 3.42 -2.69 -10.31
N SER A 147 2.99 -2.30 -11.50
CA SER A 147 1.64 -2.51 -12.01
C SER A 147 1.24 -3.97 -12.22
N ASN A 148 2.15 -4.88 -12.56
CA ASN A 148 1.80 -6.27 -12.85
C ASN A 148 1.60 -7.10 -11.57
N ILE A 149 2.15 -6.63 -10.45
CA ILE A 149 2.08 -7.30 -9.15
C ILE A 149 1.32 -6.47 -8.11
N GLU A 150 0.72 -5.35 -8.52
CA GLU A 150 -0.13 -4.49 -7.70
C GLU A 150 0.54 -4.04 -6.38
N VAL A 151 1.83 -3.70 -6.46
CA VAL A 151 2.62 -3.20 -5.32
C VAL A 151 2.88 -1.71 -5.50
N THR A 152 2.66 -0.94 -4.44
CA THR A 152 3.10 0.46 -4.35
C THR A 152 4.09 0.61 -3.20
N ALA A 153 5.28 1.09 -3.52
CA ALA A 153 6.31 1.48 -2.57
C ALA A 153 6.31 3.01 -2.46
N PHE A 154 5.86 3.52 -1.32
CA PHE A 154 5.73 4.95 -1.04
C PHE A 154 7.01 5.51 -0.45
N GLU A 155 7.36 6.72 -0.88
CA GLU A 155 8.50 7.49 -0.38
C GLU A 155 9.83 6.73 -0.42
N CYS A 156 10.02 5.86 -1.42
CA CYS A 156 11.16 4.94 -1.51
C CYS A 156 12.27 5.41 -2.45
N LEU A 157 11.92 6.14 -3.51
CA LEU A 157 12.87 6.68 -4.48
C LEU A 157 12.73 8.20 -4.57
N LEU A 158 13.67 8.88 -5.19
CA LEU A 158 13.57 10.29 -5.57
C LEU A 158 14.17 10.42 -6.96
N LEU A 159 13.37 10.90 -7.89
CA LEU A 159 13.86 11.27 -9.22
C LEU A 159 14.73 12.52 -9.12
N MET A 160 15.95 12.42 -9.63
CA MET A 160 16.93 13.50 -9.65
C MET A 160 17.09 13.97 -11.10
N PRO A 161 16.55 15.16 -11.47
CA PRO A 161 16.64 15.68 -12.83
C PRO A 161 18.09 15.69 -13.34
N GLY A 162 18.34 15.03 -14.48
CA GLY A 162 19.66 14.96 -15.12
C GLY A 162 20.69 14.02 -14.45
N VAL A 163 20.33 13.37 -13.34
CA VAL A 163 21.24 12.48 -12.58
C VAL A 163 20.68 11.05 -12.47
N GLY A 164 19.37 10.86 -12.70
CA GLY A 164 18.70 9.57 -12.59
C GLY A 164 17.81 9.52 -11.36
N PHE A 165 18.12 8.65 -10.41
CA PHE A 165 17.36 8.50 -9.17
C PHE A 165 18.30 8.29 -7.98
N ARG A 166 17.82 8.66 -6.79
CA ARG A 166 18.41 8.24 -5.52
C ARG A 166 17.34 7.57 -4.69
N ALA A 167 17.70 6.57 -3.92
CA ALA A 167 16.75 6.06 -2.94
C ALA A 167 16.70 6.97 -1.72
N THR A 168 15.53 7.10 -1.13
CA THR A 168 15.34 7.86 0.12
C THR A 168 16.00 7.10 1.27
N ARG A 169 16.58 7.81 2.22
CA ARG A 169 17.17 7.20 3.42
C ARG A 169 16.25 7.47 4.59
N GLU A 170 15.89 6.43 5.34
CA GLU A 170 15.02 6.58 6.49
C GLU A 170 15.57 7.61 7.50
N GLY A 171 14.68 8.45 8.04
CA GLY A 171 15.02 9.51 8.98
C GLY A 171 15.52 10.82 8.33
N THR A 172 15.52 10.94 7.00
CA THR A 172 15.71 12.24 6.32
C THR A 172 14.36 12.90 6.03
N GLU A 173 14.35 14.23 5.88
CA GLU A 173 13.14 15.00 5.56
C GLU A 173 12.45 14.50 4.29
N GLU A 174 13.24 13.97 3.34
CA GLU A 174 12.74 13.49 2.05
C GLU A 174 12.22 12.04 2.07
N ALA A 175 12.40 11.30 3.17
CA ALA A 175 11.98 9.89 3.27
C ALA A 175 10.61 9.69 3.93
N GLY A 176 10.01 10.77 4.45
CA GLY A 176 8.76 10.75 5.20
C GLY A 176 8.59 9.49 6.07
N GLN A 177 7.44 8.83 5.96
CA GLN A 177 7.16 7.51 6.52
C GLN A 177 7.05 6.47 5.40
N LYS A 178 8.20 5.88 5.04
CA LYS A 178 8.27 4.79 4.07
C LYS A 178 7.26 3.70 4.36
N THR A 179 6.50 3.37 3.32
CA THR A 179 5.42 2.41 3.40
C THR A 179 5.42 1.57 2.13
N ILE A 180 5.01 0.32 2.24
CA ILE A 180 4.70 -0.52 1.09
C ILE A 180 3.30 -1.08 1.25
N GLY A 181 2.50 -0.97 0.19
CA GLY A 181 1.18 -1.55 0.11
C GLY A 181 1.06 -2.47 -1.09
N TRP A 182 0.32 -3.57 -0.96
CA TRP A 182 -0.02 -4.44 -2.08
C TRP A 182 -1.37 -5.09 -1.86
N GLN A 183 -2.00 -5.50 -2.95
CA GLN A 183 -3.42 -5.84 -2.97
C GLN A 183 -3.69 -7.06 -3.85
N ARG A 184 -4.77 -7.78 -3.52
CA ARG A 184 -5.17 -9.04 -4.16
C ARG A 184 -5.52 -8.86 -5.64
N LYS A 185 -6.12 -7.73 -5.98
CA LYS A 185 -6.66 -7.46 -7.31
C LYS A 185 -6.26 -6.06 -7.75
N GLN A 186 -6.25 -5.87 -9.06
CA GLN A 186 -6.08 -4.56 -9.65
C GLN A 186 -7.15 -3.58 -9.15
N ARG A 187 -6.73 -2.35 -8.85
CA ARG A 187 -7.63 -1.24 -8.52
C ARG A 187 -8.71 -1.10 -9.59
N THR A 188 -9.93 -0.81 -9.14
CA THR A 188 -11.05 -0.46 -10.01
C THR A 188 -11.60 0.91 -9.56
N PRO A 189 -11.44 1.97 -10.36
CA PRO A 189 -10.74 2.01 -11.66
C PRO A 189 -9.22 1.76 -11.50
N PRO A 190 -8.52 1.32 -12.57
CA PRO A 190 -7.07 1.20 -12.54
C PRO A 190 -6.39 2.50 -12.14
N GLU A 191 -5.18 2.39 -11.58
CA GLU A 191 -4.36 3.54 -11.23
C GLU A 191 -4.14 4.46 -12.44
N ASP A 192 -4.35 5.78 -12.27
CA ASP A 192 -4.05 6.75 -13.30
C ASP A 192 -2.53 6.99 -13.38
N LEU A 193 -1.90 6.33 -14.35
CA LEU A 193 -0.48 6.43 -14.61
C LEU A 193 -0.08 7.68 -15.40
N THR A 194 -1.02 8.58 -15.70
CA THR A 194 -0.71 9.85 -16.36
C THR A 194 0.29 10.66 -15.54
N GLY A 195 1.35 11.11 -16.19
CA GLY A 195 2.44 11.89 -15.55
C GLY A 195 3.45 11.06 -14.75
N HIS A 196 3.30 9.74 -14.70
CA HIS A 196 4.35 8.86 -14.18
C HIS A 196 5.46 8.66 -15.22
N VAL A 197 6.68 8.43 -14.75
CA VAL A 197 7.81 8.03 -15.60
C VAL A 197 8.16 6.57 -15.36
N ARG A 198 8.53 5.84 -16.42
CA ARG A 198 9.11 4.50 -16.25
C ARG A 198 10.57 4.62 -15.88
N LEU A 199 10.97 3.98 -14.78
CA LEU A 199 12.34 4.06 -14.28
C LEU A 199 12.93 2.66 -14.15
N ASP A 200 13.93 2.34 -14.97
CA ASP A 200 14.64 1.07 -14.86
C ASP A 200 15.60 1.11 -13.66
N LEU A 201 15.28 0.31 -12.65
CA LEU A 201 16.08 0.19 -11.44
C LEU A 201 17.27 -0.75 -11.63
N ALA A 202 17.38 -1.49 -12.73
CA ALA A 202 18.48 -2.44 -12.95
C ALA A 202 19.81 -1.75 -13.32
N THR A 203 19.76 -0.52 -13.80
CA THR A 203 20.91 0.34 -14.08
C THR A 203 21.32 1.19 -12.87
#